data_AF-A0A960DM37-F1
#
_entry.id   AF-A0A960DM37-F1
#
_cell.length_a   1.000
_cell.length_b   1.000
_cell.length_c   1.000
_cell.angle_alpha   90.00
_cell.angle_beta   90.00
_cell.angle_gamma   90.00
#
_symmetry.space_group_name_H-M   'P 1'
#
loop_
_entity.id
_entity.type
_entity.pdbx_description
1 polymer ?
#
loop_
_entity_poly.entity_id
_entity_poly.type
_entity_poly.pdbx_seq_one_letter_code
_entity_poly.pdbx_strand_id
1 'polypeptide(L)'
;RGEAEIFERLLEATRGRTTILISHRFSTVRHADRIVVIEHGEVVEQGTHAELMAAGGRYRTMFDLQAARFAAGLEEDDDELDEEFEREFGGAGHESGGGHDGTEADHG
;
A
#
# COMPACT_ATOMS: atom_id res chain seq x y z
N ARG A 1 11.51 16.11 9.95
CA ARG A 1 10.68 17.32 10.27
C ARG A 1 10.01 17.95 9.03
N GLY A 2 10.55 17.79 7.81
CA GLY A 2 9.96 18.39 6.60
C GLY A 2 8.66 17.73 6.09
N GLU A 3 8.50 16.42 6.26
CA GLU A 3 7.40 15.67 5.61
C GLU A 3 6.02 15.95 6.20
N ALA A 4 5.92 16.11 7.52
CA ALA A 4 4.67 16.48 8.17
C ALA A 4 4.14 17.84 7.65
N GLU A 5 5.04 18.81 7.47
CA GLU A 5 4.69 20.13 6.95
C GLU A 5 4.28 20.07 5.46
N ILE A 6 4.97 19.27 4.65
CA ILE A 6 4.60 19.04 3.24
C ILE A 6 3.20 18.43 3.16
N PHE A 7 2.90 17.46 4.04
CA PHE A 7 1.61 16.81 4.04
C PHE A 7 0.47 17.74 4.51
N GLU A 8 0.69 18.55 5.55
CA GLU A 8 -0.27 19.57 5.95
C GLU A 8 -0.58 20.54 4.81
N ARG A 9 0.43 20.96 4.05
CA ARG A 9 0.24 21.80 2.86
C ARG A 9 -0.52 21.08 1.75
N LEU A 10 -0.27 19.79 1.54
CA LEU A 10 -1.02 18.97 0.59
C LEU A 10 -2.50 18.90 0.98
N LEU A 11 -2.81 18.60 2.25
CA LEU A 11 -4.17 18.55 2.77
C LEU A 11 -4.90 19.90 2.65
N GLU A 12 -4.22 21.01 2.91
CA GLU A 12 -4.80 22.34 2.72
C GLU A 12 -5.09 22.61 1.24
N ALA A 13 -4.15 22.29 0.35
CA ALA A 13 -4.29 22.53 -1.08
C ALA A 13 -5.42 21.68 -1.71
N THR A 14 -5.65 20.48 -1.19
CA THR A 14 -6.69 19.57 -1.68
C THR A 14 -8.03 19.70 -0.96
N ARG A 15 -8.16 20.63 -0.01
CA ARG A 15 -9.42 20.88 0.70
C ARG A 15 -10.58 21.11 -0.27
N GLY A 16 -11.68 20.40 -0.05
CA GLY A 16 -12.88 20.47 -0.90
C GLY A 16 -12.76 19.71 -2.22
N ARG A 17 -11.71 18.90 -2.42
CA ARG A 17 -11.53 18.01 -3.57
C ARG A 17 -11.42 16.56 -3.10
N THR A 18 -11.85 15.63 -3.96
CA THR A 18 -11.56 14.21 -3.75
C THR A 18 -10.07 13.97 -3.95
N THR A 19 -9.41 13.44 -2.92
CA THR A 19 -7.97 13.12 -2.95
C THR A 19 -7.79 11.61 -2.75
N ILE A 20 -7.04 10.98 -3.64
CA ILE A 20 -6.62 9.59 -3.49
C ILE A 20 -5.13 9.62 -3.16
N LEU A 21 -4.78 9.07 -1.99
CA LEU A 21 -3.40 8.94 -1.54
C LEU A 21 -3.02 7.45 -1.58
N ILE A 22 -1.99 7.12 -2.34
CA ILE A 22 -1.33 5.81 -2.30
C ILE A 22 0.01 6.06 -1.63
N SER A 23 0.25 5.39 -0.50
CA SER A 23 1.47 5.62 0.27
C SER A 23 1.84 4.39 1.07
N HIS A 24 3.14 4.13 1.11
CA HIS A 24 3.77 3.11 1.93
C HIS A 24 4.11 3.64 3.33
N ARG A 25 3.94 4.95 3.57
CA ARG A 25 4.22 5.61 4.85
C ARG A 25 2.94 5.79 5.68
N PHE A 26 2.83 5.01 6.75
CA PHE A 26 1.66 5.03 7.62
C PHE A 26 1.50 6.32 8.43
N SER A 27 2.58 7.08 8.62
CA SER A 27 2.54 8.43 9.23
C SER A 27 1.59 9.37 8.50
N THR A 28 1.40 9.14 7.21
CA THR A 28 0.60 9.96 6.30
C THR A 28 -0.81 9.37 6.15
N VAL A 29 -0.90 8.05 6.00
CA VAL A 29 -2.17 7.32 5.83
C VAL A 29 -3.10 7.46 7.04
N ARG A 30 -2.56 7.59 8.26
CA ARG A 30 -3.37 7.73 9.49
C ARG A 30 -4.29 8.95 9.51
N HIS A 31 -4.03 9.95 8.67
CA HIS A 31 -4.79 11.20 8.60
C HIS A 31 -5.89 11.17 7.54
N ALA A 32 -6.01 10.11 6.76
CA ALA A 32 -7.05 9.97 5.75
C ALA A 32 -8.44 9.79 6.39
N ASP A 33 -9.46 10.37 5.76
CA ASP A 33 -10.86 10.19 6.16
C ASP A 33 -11.34 8.74 6.00
N ARG A 34 -10.75 8.02 5.04
CA ARG A 34 -11.00 6.60 4.76
C ARG A 34 -9.74 5.95 4.22
N ILE A 35 -9.42 4.77 4.77
CA ILE A 35 -8.31 3.92 4.36
C ILE A 35 -8.91 2.66 3.74
N VAL A 36 -8.29 2.18 2.66
CA VAL A 36 -8.65 0.94 1.96
C VAL A 36 -7.38 0.12 1.82
N VAL A 37 -7.40 -1.11 2.33
CA VAL A 37 -6.31 -2.08 2.17
C VAL A 37 -6.67 -3.01 1.02
N ILE A 38 -5.77 -3.14 0.07
CA ILE A 38 -5.94 -3.99 -1.11
C ILE A 38 -4.88 -5.09 -1.05
N GLU A 39 -5.30 -6.33 -1.25
CA GLU A 39 -4.42 -7.48 -1.44
C GLU A 39 -4.93 -8.32 -2.59
N HIS A 40 -4.03 -8.78 -3.47
CA HIS A 40 -4.38 -9.58 -4.64
C HIS A 40 -5.48 -8.97 -5.53
N GLY A 41 -5.56 -7.64 -5.59
CA GLY A 41 -6.57 -6.90 -6.36
C GLY A 41 -7.93 -6.75 -5.69
N GLU A 42 -8.10 -7.26 -4.47
CA GLU A 42 -9.36 -7.21 -3.72
C GLU A 42 -9.25 -6.31 -2.49
N VAL A 43 -10.35 -5.65 -2.12
CA VAL A 43 -10.42 -4.86 -0.88
C VAL A 43 -10.58 -5.82 0.31
N VAL A 44 -9.53 -5.94 1.12
CA VAL A 44 -9.53 -6.82 2.29
C VAL A 44 -10.01 -6.10 3.55
N GLU A 45 -9.72 -4.79 3.68
CA GLU A 45 -10.14 -3.97 4.82
C GLU A 45 -10.45 -2.53 4.39
N GLN A 46 -11.37 -1.89 5.13
CA GLN A 46 -11.69 -0.48 4.94
C GLN A 46 -12.21 0.16 6.21
N GLY A 47 -11.84 1.42 6.45
CA GLY A 47 -12.30 2.18 7.61
C GLY A 47 -11.40 3.38 7.90
N THR A 48 -11.64 4.02 9.03
CA THR A 48 -10.72 5.01 9.60
C THR A 48 -9.52 4.32 10.24
N HIS A 49 -8.44 5.06 10.48
CA HIS A 49 -7.27 4.55 11.20
C HIS A 49 -7.67 3.92 12.54
N ALA A 50 -8.51 4.59 13.32
CA ALA A 50 -8.94 4.09 14.63
C ALA A 50 -9.71 2.77 14.53
N GLU A 51 -10.64 2.65 13.58
CA GLU A 51 -11.42 1.43 13.36
C GLU A 51 -10.53 0.26 12.95
N LEU A 52 -9.60 0.49 12.03
CA LEU A 52 -8.69 -0.55 11.53
C LEU A 52 -7.67 -0.99 12.59
N MET A 53 -7.17 -0.06 13.40
CA MET A 53 -6.31 -0.39 14.55
C MET A 53 -7.07 -1.22 15.59
N ALA A 54 -8.35 -0.92 15.84
CA ALA A 54 -9.19 -1.67 16.75
C ALA A 54 -9.54 -3.08 16.20
N ALA A 55 -9.75 -3.19 14.89
CA ALA A 55 -10.02 -4.46 14.22
C ALA A 55 -8.83 -5.43 14.29
N GLY A 56 -7.61 -4.90 14.35
CA GLY A 56 -6.41 -5.71 14.54
C GLY A 56 -6.04 -6.60 13.36
N GLY A 57 -6.54 -6.26 12.17
CA GLY A 57 -6.29 -6.98 10.93
C GLY A 57 -4.98 -6.58 10.26
N ARG A 58 -4.94 -6.76 8.95
CA ARG A 58 -3.81 -6.52 8.07
C ARG A 58 -3.28 -5.10 8.15
N TYR A 59 -4.16 -4.11 8.22
CA TYR A 59 -3.75 -2.71 8.39
C TYR A 59 -2.87 -2.52 9.63
N ARG A 60 -3.32 -3.05 10.78
CA ARG A 60 -2.60 -2.93 12.05
C ARG A 60 -1.25 -3.64 12.00
N THR A 61 -1.21 -4.86 11.46
CA THR A 61 0.04 -5.63 11.34
C THR A 61 1.10 -4.85 10.58
N MET A 62 0.74 -4.23 9.46
CA MET A 62 1.66 -3.38 8.68
C MET A 62 2.07 -2.12 9.44
N PHE A 63 1.12 -1.46 10.10
CA PHE A 63 1.37 -0.26 10.90
C PHE A 63 2.36 -0.53 12.04
N ASP A 64 2.14 -1.60 12.81
CA ASP A 64 2.96 -1.97 13.96
C ASP A 64 4.39 -2.35 13.51
N LEU A 65 4.53 -3.03 12.36
CA LEU A 65 5.83 -3.35 11.77
C LEU A 65 6.62 -2.09 11.39
N GLN A 66 6.00 -1.13 10.70
CA GLN A 66 6.67 0.11 10.33
C GLN A 66 7.00 0.97 11.57
N ALA A 67 6.12 1.01 12.57
CA ALA A 67 6.37 1.72 13.82
C ALA A 67 7.55 1.13 14.62
N ALA A 68 7.66 -0.20 14.69
CA ALA A 68 8.76 -0.88 15.34
C ALA A 68 10.10 -0.60 14.65
N ARG A 69 10.11 -0.57 13.31
CA ARG A 69 11.32 -0.27 12.51
C ARG A 69 11.77 1.19 12.67
N PHE A 70 10.83 2.14 12.69
CA PHE A 70 11.14 3.55 13.01
C PHE A 70 11.74 3.69 14.41
N ALA A 71 11.22 2.97 15.39
CA ALA A 71 11.77 2.95 16.75
C ALA A 71 13.15 2.30 16.84
N ALA A 72 13.49 1.39 15.91
CA ALA A 72 14.78 0.72 15.83
C ALA A 72 15.88 1.54 15.13
N GLY A 73 15.55 2.69 14.54
CA GLY A 73 16.53 3.58 13.88
C GLY A 73 17.09 3.02 12.56
N LEU A 74 16.38 2.07 11.94
CA LEU A 74 16.69 1.59 10.60
C LEU A 74 16.15 2.61 9.59
N GLU A 75 16.94 3.63 9.29
CA GLU A 75 16.74 4.52 8.14
C GLU A 75 17.19 3.78 6.87
N GLU A 76 16.52 2.68 6.52
CA GLU A 76 16.69 2.07 5.20
C GLU A 76 15.56 2.53 4.29
N ASP A 77 15.96 2.78 3.05
CA ASP A 77 15.25 3.26 1.89
C ASP A 77 13.87 2.59 1.82
N ASP A 78 12.79 3.36 1.96
CA ASP A 78 11.42 2.80 1.96
C ASP A 78 11.11 1.96 0.70
N ASP A 79 11.89 2.15 -0.37
CA ASP A 79 11.77 1.47 -1.66
C ASP A 79 12.24 -0.01 -1.64
N GLU A 80 13.23 -0.41 -0.82
CA GLU A 80 13.63 -1.84 -0.70
C GLU A 80 12.59 -2.66 0.10
N LEU A 81 11.76 -1.98 0.89
CA LEU A 81 10.80 -2.60 1.80
C LEU A 81 9.55 -3.13 1.09
N ASP A 82 9.17 -2.51 -0.04
CA ASP A 82 8.07 -3.01 -0.86
C ASP A 82 8.42 -4.36 -1.48
N GLU A 83 9.67 -4.56 -1.91
CA GLU A 83 10.12 -5.83 -2.48
C GLU A 83 10.14 -6.96 -1.44
N GLU A 84 10.58 -6.70 -0.21
CA GLU A 84 10.58 -7.70 0.87
C GLU A 84 9.14 -8.01 1.34
N PHE A 85 8.29 -7.00 1.42
CA PHE A 85 6.89 -7.12 1.81
C PHE A 85 6.07 -7.91 0.78
N GLU A 86 6.29 -7.66 -0.52
CA GLU A 86 5.75 -8.49 -1.60
C GLU A 86 6.28 -9.93 -1.54
N ARG A 87 7.53 -10.14 -1.13
CA ARG A 87 8.10 -11.49 -0.97
C ARG A 87 7.50 -12.28 0.19
N GLU A 88 7.26 -11.63 1.33
CA GLU A 88 6.81 -12.29 2.56
C GLU A 88 5.28 -12.46 2.59
N PHE A 89 4.53 -11.52 2.03
CA PHE A 89 3.07 -11.51 2.06
C PHE A 89 2.39 -11.58 0.68
N GLY A 90 3.12 -11.37 -0.42
CA GLY A 90 2.63 -11.53 -1.79
C GLY A 90 2.63 -13.00 -2.22
N GLY A 91 1.74 -13.80 -1.63
CA GLY A 91 1.52 -15.18 -2.05
C GLY A 91 0.90 -15.31 -3.43
N ALA A 92 1.72 -15.77 -4.40
CA ALA A 92 1.39 -16.51 -5.62
C ALA A 92 0.44 -15.87 -6.66
N GLY A 93 1.06 -15.26 -7.68
CA GLY A 93 0.44 -14.95 -8.98
C GLY A 93 1.41 -15.14 -10.15
N HIS A 94 2.29 -16.16 -10.10
CA HIS A 94 3.08 -16.56 -11.28
C HIS A 94 2.49 -17.86 -11.86
N GLU A 95 1.47 -17.71 -12.69
CA GLU A 95 1.10 -18.78 -13.62
C GLU A 95 2.10 -18.79 -14.78
N SER A 96 3.23 -19.47 -14.58
CA SER A 96 4.01 -19.99 -15.69
C SER A 96 3.29 -21.22 -16.24
N GLY A 97 2.70 -21.07 -17.43
CA GLY A 97 2.09 -22.17 -18.18
C GLY A 97 1.98 -21.83 -19.65
N GLY A 98 3.09 -21.98 -20.39
CA GLY A 98 3.13 -21.78 -21.82
C GLY A 98 2.27 -22.78 -22.61
N GLY A 99 1.76 -22.31 -23.75
CA GLY A 99 1.14 -23.11 -24.78
C GLY A 99 1.14 -22.32 -26.09
N HIS A 100 2.13 -22.62 -26.94
CA HIS A 100 2.13 -22.27 -28.35
C HIS A 100 0.82 -22.71 -29.02
N ASP A 101 0.18 -21.86 -29.81
CA ASP A 101 -0.06 -22.16 -31.24
C ASP A 101 -0.44 -20.88 -31.99
N GLY A 102 0.51 -20.40 -32.80
CA GLY A 102 0.24 -19.35 -33.78
C GLY A 102 -0.39 -20.00 -35.01
N THR A 103 -1.71 -19.96 -35.12
CA THR A 103 -2.36 -20.22 -36.41
C THR A 103 -2.19 -18.97 -37.28
N GLU A 104 -1.22 -19.05 -38.19
CA GLU A 104 -1.25 -18.34 -39.48
C GLU A 104 -2.60 -18.60 -40.17
N ALA A 105 -3.31 -17.52 -40.52
CA ALA A 105 -4.33 -17.56 -41.55
C ALA A 105 -3.95 -16.55 -42.62
N ASP A 106 -3.28 -17.14 -43.61
CA ASP A 106 -2.96 -16.62 -44.93
C ASP A 106 -4.23 -16.19 -45.71
N HIS A 107 -3.95 -15.37 -46.72
CA HIS A 107 -4.79 -14.62 -47.62
C HIS A 107 -6.00 -15.33 -48.26
N GLY A 108 -7.03 -14.52 -48.52
CA GLY A 108 -8.14 -14.78 -49.44
C GLY A 108 -8.95 -13.51 -49.69
#